data_AF-A0A2V5QA62-F1
#
_entry.id   AF-A0A2V5QA62-F1
#
_cell.length_a   1.000
_cell.length_b   1.000
_cell.length_c   1.000
_cell.angle_alpha   90.00
_cell.angle_beta   90.00
_cell.angle_gamma   90.00
#
_symmetry.space_group_name_H-M   'P 1'
#
loop_
_entity.id
_entity.type
_entity.pdbx_description
1 polymer ?
#
loop_
_entity_poly.entity_id
_entity_poly.type
_entity_poly.pdbx_seq_one_letter_code
_entity_poly.pdbx_strand_id
1 'polypeptide(L)'
;MAPAIFGQGKNAPTVEELVSKNIEAKGGADALRALQSLRLTGKLLVNQGQIELAYVQMKKRPGEVRTEGTLQGMTQIEAYDGKEGWKISPFQGRKDPEKMSADDVKSLMEDAEIDGPLVDWKAKGSVVDYLGTEDVDGTPAYKVKVVRKNGDVSYVYLDPDHFLEIRILTQRTKHGAYEEVETDLGDYEKAAGVFVATSIESGRKGAPDKQRVIIDKVEANEPVDDKIFHFPTASK
;
A
#
# COMPACT_ATOMS: atom_id res chain seq x y z
N MET A 1 0.91 42.06 38.84
CA MET A 1 1.90 41.84 37.77
C MET A 1 2.53 40.48 38.03
N ALA A 2 2.00 39.43 37.41
CA ALA A 2 2.58 38.09 37.45
C ALA A 2 3.22 37.83 36.08
N PRO A 3 4.46 37.32 36.00
CA PRO A 3 5.06 36.99 34.72
C PRO A 3 4.41 35.72 34.16
N ALA A 4 4.00 35.79 32.90
CA ALA A 4 3.56 34.64 32.13
C ALA A 4 4.75 33.70 31.90
N ILE A 5 4.58 32.43 32.26
CA ILE A 5 5.51 31.36 31.92
C ILE A 5 5.26 31.03 30.45
N PHE A 6 6.21 31.37 29.58
CA PHE A 6 6.24 30.88 28.21
C PHE A 6 6.46 29.36 28.26
N GLY A 7 5.43 28.59 27.91
CA GLY A 7 5.58 27.17 27.65
C GLY A 7 6.58 26.96 26.52
N GLN A 8 7.64 26.18 26.79
CA GLN A 8 8.57 25.74 25.76
C GLN A 8 7.77 24.93 24.72
N GLY A 9 7.64 25.47 23.52
CA GLY A 9 7.06 24.73 22.40
C GLY A 9 7.93 23.51 22.12
N LYS A 10 7.33 22.31 22.17
CA LYS A 10 7.94 21.16 21.51
C LYS A 10 8.07 21.53 20.03
N ASN A 11 9.30 21.59 19.52
CA ASN A 11 9.50 21.78 18.09
C ASN A 11 8.72 20.70 17.34
N ALA A 12 8.02 21.10 16.29
CA ALA A 12 7.35 20.18 15.40
C ALA A 12 8.38 19.15 14.86
N PRO A 13 8.02 17.85 14.76
CA PRO A 13 8.96 16.85 14.28
C PRO A 13 9.37 17.16 12.84
N THR A 14 10.61 16.85 12.50
CA THR A 14 11.12 16.95 11.13
C THR A 14 10.62 15.77 10.28
N VAL A 15 10.69 15.90 8.96
CA VAL A 15 10.39 14.81 8.03
C VAL A 15 11.31 13.62 8.30
N GLU A 16 12.61 13.87 8.46
CA GLU A 16 13.60 12.84 8.76
C GLU A 16 13.28 12.07 10.05
N GLU A 17 12.86 12.77 11.11
CA GLU A 17 12.45 12.15 12.37
C GLU A 17 11.22 11.25 12.20
N LEU A 18 10.18 11.73 11.51
CA LEU A 18 8.96 10.95 11.27
C LEU A 18 9.25 9.70 10.42
N VAL A 19 10.03 9.84 9.35
CA VAL A 19 10.42 8.72 8.50
C VAL A 19 11.29 7.71 9.27
N SER A 20 12.25 8.18 10.07
CA SER A 20 13.09 7.28 10.89
C SER A 20 12.24 6.48 11.88
N LYS A 21 11.31 7.14 12.56
CA LYS A 21 10.40 6.46 13.52
C LYS A 21 9.47 5.48 12.83
N ASN A 22 8.95 5.80 11.65
CA ASN A 22 8.15 4.87 10.86
C ASN A 22 8.97 3.64 10.44
N ILE A 23 10.21 3.82 9.99
CA ILE A 23 11.13 2.71 9.66
C ILE A 23 11.37 1.82 10.88
N GLU A 24 11.65 2.41 12.04
CA GLU A 24 11.84 1.69 13.30
C GLU A 24 10.57 0.92 13.71
N ALA A 25 9.42 1.58 13.66
CA ALA A 25 8.11 0.99 13.98
C ALA A 25 7.76 -0.19 13.07
N LYS A 26 8.09 -0.10 11.78
CA LYS A 26 7.92 -1.20 10.81
C LYS A 26 8.81 -2.41 11.09
N GLY A 27 9.83 -2.31 11.95
CA GLY A 27 10.75 -3.41 12.24
C GLY A 27 12.23 -3.07 12.03
N GLY A 28 12.54 -1.83 11.62
CA GLY A 28 13.89 -1.35 11.39
C GLY A 28 14.40 -1.60 9.96
N ALA A 29 15.37 -0.79 9.54
CA ALA A 29 15.88 -0.78 8.18
C ALA A 29 16.47 -2.13 7.73
N ASP A 30 17.13 -2.86 8.62
CA ASP A 30 17.75 -4.14 8.28
C ASP A 30 16.71 -5.24 8.03
N ALA A 31 15.65 -5.31 8.86
CA ALA A 31 14.56 -6.26 8.65
C ALA A 31 13.79 -5.96 7.36
N LEU A 32 13.51 -4.69 7.09
CA LEU A 32 12.88 -4.23 5.86
C LEU A 32 13.71 -4.62 4.62
N ARG A 33 15.02 -4.36 4.63
CA ARG A 33 15.92 -4.77 3.54
C ARG A 33 16.04 -6.28 3.40
N ALA A 34 16.00 -7.04 4.50
CA ALA A 34 16.07 -8.50 4.47
C ALA A 34 14.78 -9.14 3.95
N LEU A 35 13.64 -8.43 3.99
CA LEU A 35 12.37 -8.90 3.45
C LEU A 35 12.37 -8.80 1.92
N GLN A 36 12.49 -9.94 1.25
CA GLN A 36 12.61 -10.07 -0.21
C GLN A 36 11.31 -10.49 -0.87
N SER A 37 10.45 -11.24 -0.17
CA SER A 37 9.14 -11.64 -0.67
C SER A 37 8.11 -11.70 0.44
N LEU A 38 6.85 -11.52 0.07
CA LEU A 38 5.68 -11.73 0.91
C LEU A 38 4.63 -12.54 0.15
N ARG A 39 3.99 -13.48 0.82
CA ARG A 39 2.73 -14.10 0.39
C ARG A 39 1.69 -13.86 1.47
N LEU A 40 0.66 -13.11 1.12
CA LEU A 40 -0.47 -12.75 1.95
C LEU A 40 -1.67 -13.57 1.48
N THR A 41 -2.28 -14.34 2.37
CA THR A 41 -3.48 -15.14 2.06
C THR A 41 -4.61 -14.70 2.97
N GLY A 42 -5.81 -14.53 2.42
CA GLY A 42 -6.98 -14.21 3.22
C GLY A 42 -8.23 -14.02 2.37
N LYS A 43 -8.97 -12.94 2.63
CA LYS A 43 -10.27 -12.65 2.03
C LYS A 43 -10.33 -11.23 1.49
N LEU A 44 -11.00 -11.07 0.35
CA LEU A 44 -11.37 -9.79 -0.24
C LEU A 44 -12.89 -9.65 -0.20
N LEU A 45 -13.36 -8.65 0.53
CA LEU A 45 -14.75 -8.30 0.71
C LEU A 45 -15.09 -7.10 -0.19
N VAL A 46 -16.10 -7.27 -1.03
CA VAL A 46 -16.59 -6.22 -1.95
C VAL A 46 -18.11 -6.10 -1.88
N ASN A 47 -18.67 -5.05 -2.49
CA ASN A 47 -20.11 -4.76 -2.48
C ASN A 47 -20.63 -4.75 -1.03
N GLN A 48 -20.04 -3.88 -0.21
CA GLN A 48 -20.35 -3.75 1.23
C GLN A 48 -20.20 -5.07 2.00
N GLY A 49 -19.27 -5.92 1.58
CA GLY A 49 -19.00 -7.23 2.19
C GLY A 49 -20.02 -8.32 1.85
N GLN A 50 -20.95 -8.08 0.93
CA GLN A 50 -21.90 -9.12 0.48
C GLN A 50 -21.23 -10.19 -0.38
N ILE A 51 -20.09 -9.86 -1.00
CA ILE A 51 -19.32 -10.79 -1.82
C ILE A 51 -17.95 -10.96 -1.19
N GLU A 52 -17.61 -12.21 -0.89
CA GLU A 52 -16.30 -12.63 -0.36
C GLU A 52 -15.56 -13.43 -1.43
N LEU A 53 -14.35 -12.98 -1.78
CA LEU A 53 -13.41 -13.68 -2.63
C LEU A 53 -12.26 -14.23 -1.78
N ALA A 54 -11.77 -15.42 -2.11
CA ALA A 54 -10.47 -15.86 -1.60
C ALA A 54 -9.38 -14.94 -2.18
N TYR A 55 -8.51 -14.45 -1.32
CA TYR A 55 -7.48 -13.46 -1.67
C TYR A 55 -6.09 -14.05 -1.51
N VAL A 56 -5.23 -13.81 -2.50
CA VAL A 56 -3.79 -14.07 -2.39
C VAL A 56 -3.04 -12.89 -3.01
N GLN A 57 -2.08 -12.32 -2.28
CA GLN A 57 -1.14 -11.36 -2.82
C GLN A 57 0.29 -11.83 -2.63
N MET A 58 1.07 -11.76 -3.70
CA MET A 58 2.49 -12.12 -3.72
C MET A 58 3.26 -10.87 -4.11
N LYS A 59 4.23 -10.49 -3.27
CA LYS A 59 5.17 -9.40 -3.56
C LYS A 59 6.57 -9.96 -3.60
N LYS A 60 7.39 -9.47 -4.52
CA LYS A 60 8.80 -9.84 -4.61
C LYS A 60 9.64 -8.62 -4.99
N ARG A 61 10.79 -8.45 -4.35
CA ARG A 61 11.75 -7.41 -4.74
C ARG A 61 12.36 -7.74 -6.12
N PRO A 62 12.64 -6.73 -6.96
CA PRO A 62 12.70 -5.31 -6.61
C PRO A 62 11.39 -4.52 -6.71
N GLY A 63 10.29 -5.11 -7.18
CA GLY A 63 9.04 -4.37 -7.40
C GLY A 63 8.01 -5.17 -8.19
N GLU A 64 7.91 -6.46 -7.90
CA GLU A 64 6.94 -7.35 -8.54
C GLU A 64 5.77 -7.60 -7.60
N VAL A 65 4.56 -7.62 -8.15
CA VAL A 65 3.35 -7.94 -7.39
C VAL A 65 2.40 -8.75 -8.24
N ARG A 66 1.67 -9.66 -7.60
CA ARG A 66 0.54 -10.38 -8.16
C ARG A 66 -0.55 -10.44 -7.10
N THR A 67 -1.76 -10.05 -7.47
CA THR A 67 -2.94 -10.12 -6.63
C THR A 67 -3.99 -10.99 -7.31
N GLU A 68 -4.58 -11.91 -6.55
CA GLU A 68 -5.61 -12.82 -6.99
C GLU A 68 -6.86 -12.69 -6.12
N GLY A 69 -8.02 -12.66 -6.77
CA GLY A 69 -9.34 -12.75 -6.13
C GLY A 69 -10.15 -13.88 -6.76
N THR A 70 -10.49 -14.91 -5.99
CA THR A 70 -11.19 -16.10 -6.50
C THR A 70 -12.59 -16.23 -5.92
N LEU A 71 -13.59 -16.41 -6.79
CA LEU A 71 -14.98 -16.69 -6.44
C LEU A 71 -15.53 -17.77 -7.36
N GLN A 72 -16.10 -18.84 -6.78
CA GLN A 72 -16.74 -19.94 -7.52
C GLN A 72 -15.86 -20.54 -8.63
N GLY A 73 -14.55 -20.65 -8.38
CA GLY A 73 -13.57 -21.20 -9.34
C GLY A 73 -13.15 -20.24 -10.45
N MET A 74 -13.63 -18.99 -10.45
CA MET A 74 -13.14 -17.92 -11.33
C MET A 74 -12.16 -17.04 -10.57
N THR A 75 -10.98 -16.80 -11.14
CA THR A 75 -9.91 -16.01 -10.52
C THR A 75 -9.65 -14.76 -11.33
N GLN A 76 -9.94 -13.60 -10.74
CA GLN A 76 -9.41 -12.31 -11.20
C GLN A 76 -7.95 -12.20 -10.80
N ILE A 77 -7.12 -11.70 -11.71
CA ILE A 77 -5.69 -11.55 -11.51
C ILE A 77 -5.29 -10.15 -11.95
N GLU A 78 -4.43 -9.50 -11.16
CA GLU A 78 -3.64 -8.35 -11.58
C GLU A 78 -2.18 -8.61 -11.18
N ALA A 79 -1.24 -8.32 -12.08
CA ALA A 79 0.17 -8.56 -11.82
C ALA A 79 1.05 -7.51 -12.52
N TYR A 80 2.22 -7.27 -11.94
CA TYR A 80 3.25 -6.34 -12.41
C TYR A 80 4.63 -6.94 -12.16
N ASP A 81 5.49 -6.92 -13.16
CA ASP A 81 6.83 -7.55 -13.11
C ASP A 81 7.97 -6.54 -12.89
N GLY A 82 7.65 -5.33 -12.43
CA GLY A 82 8.61 -4.21 -12.35
C GLY A 82 8.78 -3.44 -13.66
N LYS A 83 8.12 -3.86 -14.76
CA LYS A 83 8.16 -3.16 -16.06
C LYS A 83 6.78 -3.02 -16.69
N GLU A 84 6.05 -4.13 -16.83
CA GLU A 84 4.72 -4.17 -17.41
C GLU A 84 3.73 -4.88 -16.49
N GLY A 85 2.47 -4.46 -16.58
CA GLY A 85 1.38 -5.10 -15.84
C GLY A 85 0.37 -5.76 -16.75
N TRP A 86 -0.34 -6.73 -16.19
CA TRP A 86 -1.37 -7.49 -16.89
C TRP A 86 -2.45 -7.93 -15.93
N LYS A 87 -3.60 -8.29 -16.51
CA LYS A 87 -4.76 -8.73 -15.73
C LYS A 87 -5.60 -9.78 -16.44
N ILE A 88 -6.43 -10.47 -15.66
CA ILE A 88 -7.54 -11.30 -16.12
C ILE A 88 -8.77 -10.88 -15.32
N SER A 89 -9.88 -10.57 -15.99
CA SER A 89 -11.10 -10.02 -15.37
C SER A 89 -12.33 -10.88 -15.70
N PRO A 90 -12.43 -12.11 -15.15
CA PRO A 90 -13.45 -13.07 -15.55
C PRO A 90 -14.87 -12.60 -15.18
N PHE A 91 -15.02 -11.86 -14.08
CA PHE A 91 -16.29 -11.26 -13.66
C PHE A 91 -16.79 -10.15 -14.60
N GLN A 92 -15.92 -9.62 -15.47
CA GLN A 92 -16.25 -8.68 -16.54
C GLN A 92 -16.28 -9.35 -17.92
N GLY A 93 -16.24 -10.69 -17.95
CA GLY A 93 -16.28 -11.49 -19.19
C GLY A 93 -14.94 -11.62 -19.93
N ARG A 94 -13.86 -11.02 -19.42
CA ARG A 94 -12.51 -11.10 -20.01
C ARG A 94 -11.70 -12.20 -19.31
N LYS A 95 -11.71 -13.39 -19.90
CA LYS A 95 -11.05 -14.59 -19.33
C LYS A 95 -9.60 -14.79 -19.78
N ASP A 96 -9.20 -14.11 -20.86
CA ASP A 96 -7.83 -14.16 -21.36
C ASP A 96 -6.97 -13.05 -20.73
N PRO A 97 -5.65 -13.28 -20.53
CA PRO A 97 -4.73 -12.25 -20.07
C PRO A 97 -4.68 -11.05 -21.01
N GLU A 98 -4.74 -9.84 -20.45
CA GLU A 98 -4.55 -8.59 -21.19
C GLU A 98 -3.50 -7.70 -20.53
N LYS A 99 -2.72 -6.99 -21.36
CA LYS A 99 -1.75 -5.99 -20.86
C LYS A 99 -2.49 -4.76 -20.34
N MET A 100 -1.99 -4.22 -19.24
CA MET A 100 -2.51 -2.99 -18.64
C MET A 100 -1.88 -1.75 -19.28
N SER A 101 -2.62 -0.65 -19.28
CA SER A 101 -2.10 0.65 -19.71
C SER A 101 -1.11 1.21 -18.67
N ALA A 102 -0.26 2.16 -19.06
CA ALA A 102 0.67 2.80 -18.13
C ALA A 102 -0.04 3.49 -16.94
N ASP A 103 -1.24 4.02 -17.16
CA ASP A 103 -2.04 4.62 -16.09
C ASP A 103 -2.63 3.57 -15.14
N ASP A 104 -3.05 2.42 -15.65
CA ASP A 104 -3.60 1.34 -14.82
C ASP A 104 -2.52 0.63 -13.99
N VAL A 105 -1.28 0.57 -14.48
CA VAL A 105 -0.16 -0.09 -13.78
C VAL A 105 0.30 0.70 -12.54
N LYS A 106 0.04 2.01 -12.45
CA LYS A 106 0.51 2.85 -11.34
C LYS A 106 0.10 2.34 -9.96
N SER A 107 -1.10 1.78 -9.79
CA SER A 107 -1.52 1.20 -8.50
C SER A 107 -0.73 -0.07 -8.16
N LEU A 108 -0.44 -0.90 -9.16
CA LEU A 108 0.38 -2.11 -8.96
C LEU A 108 1.83 -1.77 -8.62
N MET A 109 2.37 -0.67 -9.17
CA MET A 109 3.71 -0.19 -8.79
C MET A 109 3.77 0.13 -7.30
N GLU A 110 2.75 0.79 -6.77
CA GLU A 110 2.66 1.12 -5.34
C GLU A 110 2.39 -0.13 -4.48
N ASP A 111 1.50 -1.02 -4.93
CA ASP A 111 1.24 -2.30 -4.25
C ASP A 111 2.51 -3.16 -4.18
N ALA A 112 3.39 -3.10 -5.17
CA ALA A 112 4.66 -3.81 -5.17
C ALA A 112 5.67 -3.27 -4.14
N GLU A 113 5.49 -2.05 -3.64
CA GLU A 113 6.38 -1.45 -2.64
C GLU A 113 6.18 -2.10 -1.27
N ILE A 114 7.00 -3.11 -0.93
CA ILE A 114 7.00 -3.77 0.38
C ILE A 114 7.22 -2.76 1.53
N ASP A 115 8.10 -1.78 1.31
CA ASP A 115 8.47 -0.81 2.35
C ASP A 115 7.49 0.38 2.47
N GLY A 116 6.55 0.50 1.53
CA GLY A 116 5.68 1.65 1.44
C GLY A 116 6.39 2.94 0.99
N PRO A 117 5.66 4.07 0.98
CA PRO A 117 6.07 5.29 0.27
C PRO A 117 7.17 6.11 0.95
N LEU A 118 7.45 5.88 2.25
CA LEU A 118 8.39 6.70 3.04
C LEU A 118 9.81 6.14 3.04
N VAL A 119 9.98 4.83 3.00
CA VAL A 119 11.31 4.21 3.04
C VAL A 119 12.07 4.51 1.76
N ASP A 120 13.32 4.95 1.91
CA ASP A 120 14.21 5.32 0.82
C ASP A 120 13.61 6.35 -0.17
N TRP A 121 12.72 7.22 0.32
CA TRP A 121 11.99 8.19 -0.51
C TRP A 121 12.90 9.03 -1.42
N LYS A 122 14.10 9.41 -0.95
CA LYS A 122 15.12 10.12 -1.75
C LYS A 122 15.64 9.28 -2.91
N ALA A 123 15.95 8.00 -2.68
CA ALA A 123 16.41 7.09 -3.72
C ALA A 123 15.30 6.75 -4.73
N LYS A 124 14.04 6.70 -4.27
CA LYS A 124 12.84 6.61 -5.12
C LYS A 124 12.58 7.88 -5.95
N GLY A 125 13.27 8.98 -5.67
CA GLY A 125 13.11 10.27 -6.35
C GLY A 125 11.85 11.01 -5.94
N SER A 126 11.32 10.74 -4.75
CA SER A 126 10.17 11.46 -4.18
C SER A 126 10.61 12.73 -3.46
N VAL A 127 9.66 13.62 -3.19
CA VAL A 127 9.80 14.76 -2.29
C VAL A 127 8.83 14.58 -1.14
N VAL A 128 9.29 14.78 0.10
CA VAL A 128 8.49 14.53 1.31
C VAL A 128 8.42 15.78 2.18
N ASP A 129 7.20 16.15 2.58
CA ASP A 129 6.91 17.30 3.44
C ASP A 129 6.03 16.86 4.62
N TYR A 130 6.30 17.39 5.82
CA TYR A 130 5.42 17.23 6.98
C TYR A 130 4.44 18.41 7.04
N LEU A 131 3.13 18.12 7.07
CA LEU A 131 2.07 19.12 6.99
C LEU A 131 1.38 19.42 8.32
N GLY A 132 1.86 18.86 9.43
CA GLY A 132 1.20 18.94 10.72
C GLY A 132 0.37 17.69 11.03
N THR A 133 -0.47 17.78 12.05
CA THR A 133 -1.38 16.71 12.45
C THR A 133 -2.78 16.92 11.88
N GLU A 134 -3.46 15.84 11.52
CA GLU A 134 -4.85 15.84 11.06
C GLU A 134 -5.62 14.72 11.75
N ASP A 135 -6.89 14.97 12.09
CA ASP A 135 -7.75 13.95 12.69
C ASP A 135 -8.10 12.87 11.65
N VAL A 136 -7.80 11.62 11.98
CA VAL A 136 -8.16 10.42 11.23
C VAL A 136 -8.95 9.54 12.18
N ASP A 137 -10.27 9.59 12.06
CA ASP A 137 -11.24 8.82 12.85
C ASP A 137 -10.99 8.92 14.38
N GLY A 138 -10.71 10.15 14.85
CA GLY A 138 -10.42 10.45 16.26
C GLY A 138 -8.95 10.31 16.66
N THR A 139 -8.06 9.95 15.72
CA THR A 139 -6.61 9.87 15.95
C THR A 139 -5.92 11.11 15.37
N PRO A 140 -5.17 11.91 16.15
CA PRO A 140 -4.45 13.08 15.66
C PRO A 140 -3.15 12.67 14.94
N ALA A 141 -3.28 12.15 13.72
CA ALA A 141 -2.21 11.52 12.95
C ALA A 141 -1.24 12.53 12.33
N TYR A 142 0.04 12.18 12.23
CA TYR A 142 1.01 12.99 11.49
C TYR A 142 0.77 12.87 9.99
N LYS A 143 0.46 13.98 9.33
CA LYS A 143 0.21 14.04 7.89
C LYS A 143 1.49 14.34 7.13
N VAL A 144 1.99 13.34 6.40
CA VAL A 144 3.21 13.41 5.59
C VAL A 144 2.83 13.37 4.12
N LYS A 145 3.14 14.43 3.37
CA LYS A 145 2.94 14.49 1.93
C LYS A 145 4.13 13.89 1.21
N VAL A 146 3.88 13.04 0.23
CA VAL A 146 4.86 12.40 -0.65
C VAL A 146 4.50 12.74 -2.09
N VAL A 147 5.30 13.56 -2.75
CA VAL A 147 5.22 13.77 -4.20
C VAL A 147 6.13 12.75 -4.86
N ARG A 148 5.55 11.77 -5.56
CA ARG A 148 6.30 10.69 -6.20
C ARG A 148 6.95 11.15 -7.50
N LYS A 149 7.98 10.41 -7.94
CA LYS A 149 8.69 10.66 -9.20
C LYS A 149 7.78 10.70 -10.44
N ASN A 150 6.68 9.94 -10.42
CA ASN A 150 5.70 9.89 -11.51
C ASN A 150 4.68 11.06 -11.48
N GLY A 151 4.75 11.94 -10.49
CA GLY A 151 3.84 13.09 -10.31
C GLY A 151 2.64 12.82 -9.40
N ASP A 152 2.38 11.57 -9.03
CA ASP A 152 1.29 11.24 -8.10
C ASP A 152 1.62 11.75 -6.70
N VAL A 153 0.59 12.12 -5.94
CA VAL A 153 0.75 12.63 -4.57
C VAL A 153 0.11 11.66 -3.60
N SER A 154 0.82 11.26 -2.57
CA SER A 154 0.24 10.56 -1.42
C SER A 154 0.33 11.40 -0.15
N TYR A 155 -0.72 11.37 0.65
CA TYR A 155 -0.68 11.80 2.03
C TYR A 155 -0.70 10.56 2.91
N VAL A 156 0.39 10.33 3.62
CA VAL A 156 0.60 9.23 4.55
C VAL A 156 0.28 9.76 5.94
N TYR A 157 -0.65 9.11 6.63
CA TYR A 157 -1.06 9.46 7.99
C TYR A 157 -0.46 8.44 8.94
N LEU A 158 0.41 8.91 9.83
CA LEU A 158 1.09 8.06 10.81
C LEU A 158 0.42 8.19 12.17
N ASP A 159 0.17 7.06 12.82
CA ASP A 159 -0.25 7.02 14.22
C ASP A 159 0.78 7.76 15.10
N PRO A 160 0.35 8.64 16.03
CA PRO A 160 1.28 9.46 16.80
C PRO A 160 2.08 8.67 17.86
N ASP A 161 1.57 7.50 18.27
CA ASP A 161 2.17 6.68 19.31
C ASP A 161 3.04 5.55 18.71
N HIS A 162 2.56 4.95 17.62
CA HIS A 162 3.17 3.77 17.00
C HIS A 162 3.92 4.08 15.71
N PHE A 163 3.71 5.24 15.09
CA PHE A 163 4.36 5.67 13.83
C PHE A 163 4.14 4.75 12.63
N LEU A 164 3.20 3.80 12.70
CA LEU A 164 2.73 3.01 11.57
C LEU A 164 1.70 3.82 10.77
N GLU A 165 1.60 3.53 9.47
CA GLU A 165 0.54 4.13 8.66
C GLU A 165 -0.83 3.67 9.15
N ILE A 166 -1.78 4.59 9.26
CA ILE A 166 -3.18 4.25 9.53
C ILE A 166 -4.08 4.60 8.35
N ARG A 167 -3.64 5.54 7.51
CA ARG A 167 -4.29 5.92 6.27
C ARG A 167 -3.25 6.37 5.24
N ILE A 168 -3.51 6.07 3.98
CA ILE A 168 -2.85 6.66 2.82
C ILE A 168 -3.93 7.22 1.91
N LEU A 169 -3.84 8.51 1.59
CA LEU A 169 -4.69 9.14 0.59
C LEU A 169 -3.85 9.43 -0.66
N THR A 170 -4.13 8.74 -1.76
CA THR A 170 -3.40 8.92 -3.02
C THR A 170 -4.23 9.70 -4.02
N GLN A 171 -3.64 10.75 -4.57
CA GLN A 171 -4.18 11.62 -5.60
C GLN A 171 -3.43 11.38 -6.91
N ARG A 172 -4.17 11.09 -7.98
CA ARG A 172 -3.60 10.96 -9.33
C ARG A 172 -4.57 11.34 -10.42
N THR A 173 -4.04 11.53 -11.61
CA THR A 173 -4.84 11.57 -12.83
C THR A 173 -4.76 10.21 -13.52
N LYS A 174 -5.92 9.60 -13.77
CA LYS A 174 -6.07 8.32 -14.45
C LYS A 174 -7.01 8.49 -15.64
N HIS A 175 -6.53 8.20 -16.86
CA HIS A 175 -7.31 8.38 -18.09
C HIS A 175 -7.90 9.79 -18.25
N GLY A 176 -7.16 10.81 -17.81
CA GLY A 176 -7.57 12.22 -17.85
C GLY A 176 -8.54 12.66 -16.73
N ALA A 177 -8.99 11.73 -15.88
CA ALA A 177 -9.83 12.04 -14.72
C ALA A 177 -8.99 12.10 -13.44
N TYR A 178 -9.24 13.11 -12.60
CA TYR A 178 -8.66 13.17 -11.27
C TYR A 178 -9.36 12.18 -10.34
N GLU A 179 -8.59 11.42 -9.58
CA GLU A 179 -9.09 10.50 -8.57
C GLU A 179 -8.34 10.64 -7.24
N GLU A 180 -9.09 10.48 -6.15
CA GLU A 180 -8.55 10.33 -4.80
C GLU A 180 -8.94 8.94 -4.27
N VAL A 181 -7.94 8.13 -3.94
CA VAL A 181 -8.11 6.81 -3.34
C VAL A 181 -7.65 6.88 -1.90
N GLU A 182 -8.53 6.52 -0.98
CA GLU A 182 -8.24 6.41 0.44
C GLU A 182 -8.04 4.93 0.78
N THR A 183 -6.93 4.63 1.45
CA THR A 183 -6.59 3.29 1.94
C THR A 183 -6.32 3.36 3.43
N ASP A 184 -7.15 2.69 4.21
CA ASP A 184 -7.05 2.52 5.66
C ASP A 184 -6.27 1.24 5.96
N LEU A 185 -5.34 1.32 6.91
CA LEU A 185 -4.46 0.21 7.28
C LEU A 185 -4.55 -0.05 8.77
N GLY A 186 -4.66 -1.32 9.15
CA GLY A 186 -4.76 -1.75 10.53
C GLY A 186 -4.32 -3.19 10.74
N ASP A 187 -4.49 -3.64 11.98
CA ASP A 187 -4.20 -5.00 12.43
C ASP A 187 -2.80 -5.46 12.01
N TYR A 188 -1.78 -4.69 12.38
CA TYR A 188 -0.41 -5.00 11.97
C TYR A 188 0.13 -6.26 12.65
N GLU A 189 0.60 -7.21 11.86
CA GLU A 189 1.25 -8.44 12.32
C GLU A 189 2.70 -8.51 11.88
N LYS A 190 3.52 -9.20 12.68
CA LYS A 190 4.96 -9.28 12.46
C LYS A 190 5.33 -10.53 11.67
N ALA A 191 5.97 -10.34 10.51
CA ALA A 191 6.51 -11.41 9.68
C ALA A 191 7.98 -11.12 9.34
N ALA A 192 8.86 -12.09 9.58
CA ALA A 192 10.31 -11.95 9.40
C ALA A 192 10.91 -10.65 9.98
N GLY A 193 10.37 -10.19 11.13
CA GLY A 193 10.84 -8.97 11.79
C GLY A 193 10.13 -7.69 11.38
N VAL A 194 9.30 -7.71 10.34
CA VAL A 194 8.61 -6.54 9.76
C VAL A 194 7.12 -6.57 10.10
N PHE A 195 6.55 -5.43 10.49
CA PHE A 195 5.10 -5.27 10.66
C PHE A 195 4.41 -5.03 9.32
N VAL A 196 3.42 -5.87 9.02
CA VAL A 196 2.61 -5.86 7.79
C VAL A 196 1.14 -5.69 8.21
N ALA A 197 0.42 -4.74 7.60
CA ALA A 197 -1.00 -4.56 7.83
C ALA A 197 -1.78 -5.80 7.37
N THR A 198 -2.64 -6.37 8.22
CA THR A 198 -3.50 -7.51 7.87
C THR A 198 -4.96 -7.10 7.66
N SER A 199 -5.31 -5.84 7.95
CA SER A 199 -6.61 -5.24 7.62
C SER A 199 -6.39 -4.03 6.73
N ILE A 200 -6.95 -4.07 5.53
CA ILE A 200 -6.78 -3.01 4.53
C ILE A 200 -8.16 -2.69 3.96
N GLU A 201 -8.60 -1.44 4.04
CA GLU A 201 -9.84 -0.98 3.43
C GLU A 201 -9.53 0.12 2.42
N SER A 202 -9.97 -0.02 1.17
CA SER A 202 -9.56 0.88 0.09
C SER A 202 -10.70 1.22 -0.85
N GLY A 203 -10.74 2.46 -1.33
CA GLY A 203 -11.70 2.90 -2.33
C GLY A 203 -11.59 4.38 -2.62
N ARG A 204 -12.49 4.92 -3.46
CA ARG A 204 -12.55 6.37 -3.69
C ARG A 204 -12.82 7.07 -2.36
N LYS A 205 -12.12 8.19 -2.12
CA LYS A 205 -12.31 8.98 -0.90
C LYS A 205 -13.79 9.33 -0.70
N GLY A 206 -14.31 9.04 0.50
CA GLY A 206 -15.71 9.29 0.86
C GLY A 206 -16.75 8.37 0.19
N ALA A 207 -16.33 7.37 -0.59
CA ALA A 207 -17.26 6.39 -1.12
C ALA A 207 -17.77 5.46 0.02
N PRO A 208 -19.08 5.16 0.05
CA PRO A 208 -19.66 4.28 1.06
C PRO A 208 -19.38 2.79 0.80
N ASP A 209 -18.90 2.44 -0.40
CA ASP A 209 -18.53 1.09 -0.78
C ASP A 209 -17.03 1.05 -1.07
N LYS A 210 -16.26 0.68 -0.05
CA LYS A 210 -14.84 0.38 -0.13
C LYS A 210 -14.66 -1.14 -0.12
N GLN A 211 -13.64 -1.61 -0.82
CA GLN A 211 -13.23 -3.01 -0.70
C GLN A 211 -12.42 -3.18 0.58
N ARG A 212 -12.55 -4.34 1.23
CA ARG A 212 -11.77 -4.69 2.42
C ARG A 212 -11.01 -5.99 2.21
N VAL A 213 -9.72 -5.98 2.47
CA VAL A 213 -8.87 -7.16 2.51
C VAL A 213 -8.58 -7.50 3.96
N ILE A 214 -8.81 -8.75 4.33
CA ILE A 214 -8.46 -9.31 5.64
C ILE A 214 -7.47 -10.43 5.38
N ILE A 215 -6.27 -10.34 5.95
CA ILE A 215 -5.19 -11.32 5.77
C ILE A 215 -5.19 -12.29 6.94
N ASP A 216 -5.38 -13.58 6.63
CA ASP A 216 -5.36 -14.67 7.61
C ASP A 216 -3.95 -15.24 7.81
N LYS A 217 -3.07 -15.08 6.80
CA LYS A 217 -1.71 -15.64 6.83
C LYS A 217 -0.71 -14.72 6.12
N VAL A 218 0.40 -14.46 6.79
CA VAL A 218 1.57 -13.75 6.24
C VAL A 218 2.75 -14.71 6.19
N GLU A 219 3.27 -14.96 5.00
CA GLU A 219 4.47 -15.76 4.77
C GLU A 219 5.56 -14.86 4.18
N ALA A 220 6.74 -14.84 4.79
CA ALA A 220 7.83 -13.94 4.40
C ALA A 220 9.04 -14.74 3.90
N ASN A 221 9.68 -14.24 2.85
CA ASN A 221 10.89 -14.83 2.24
C ASN A 221 10.71 -16.26 1.72
N GLU A 222 9.47 -16.67 1.43
CA GLU A 222 9.21 -17.92 0.72
C GLU A 222 9.67 -17.79 -0.75
N PRO A 223 10.17 -18.87 -1.37
CA PRO A 223 10.49 -18.90 -2.78
C PRO A 223 9.26 -18.58 -3.65
N VAL A 224 9.42 -17.67 -4.60
CA VAL A 224 8.38 -17.30 -5.57
C VAL A 224 8.96 -17.39 -6.98
N ASP A 225 8.26 -18.09 -7.89
CA ASP A 225 8.61 -18.22 -9.30
C ASP A 225 8.26 -16.93 -10.05
N ASP A 226 9.25 -16.30 -10.68
CA ASP A 226 9.12 -15.03 -11.41
C ASP A 226 8.07 -15.09 -12.52
N LYS A 227 7.84 -16.29 -13.08
CA LYS A 227 6.87 -16.51 -14.16
C LYS A 227 5.46 -16.09 -13.80
N ILE A 228 5.10 -16.04 -12.51
CA ILE A 228 3.75 -15.64 -12.10
C ILE A 228 3.50 -14.14 -12.28
N PHE A 229 4.57 -13.33 -12.33
CA PHE A 229 4.48 -11.87 -12.50
C PHE A 229 4.50 -11.46 -13.96
N HIS A 230 5.15 -12.23 -14.83
CA HIS A 230 5.24 -11.93 -16.25
C HIS A 230 3.93 -12.18 -17.00
N PHE A 231 3.73 -11.42 -18.08
CA PHE A 231 2.62 -11.65 -19.00
C PHE A 231 2.65 -13.11 -19.51
N PRO A 232 1.56 -13.89 -19.36
CA PRO A 232 1.55 -15.28 -19.80
C PRO A 232 1.74 -15.35 -21.32
N THR A 233 2.84 -15.95 -21.76
CA THR A 233 2.96 -16.35 -23.16
C THR A 233 2.09 -17.58 -23.36
N ALA A 234 1.22 -17.57 -24.38
CA ALA A 234 0.47 -18.75 -24.74
C ALA A 234 1.46 -19.92 -24.92
N SER A 235 1.26 -20.99 -24.17
CA SER A 235 2.04 -22.21 -24.37
C SER A 235 1.79 -22.66 -25.81
N LYS A 236 2.86 -22.74 -26.61
CA LYS A 236 2.81 -23.39 -27.93
C LYS A 236 2.57 -24.88 -27.78
#